data_AF-A0A2W4I9W4-F1
#
_entry.id   AF-A0A2W4I9W4-F1
#
_cell.length_a   1.000
_cell.length_b   1.000
_cell.length_c   1.000
_cell.angle_alpha   90.00
_cell.angle_beta   90.00
_cell.angle_gamma   90.00
#
_symmetry.space_group_name_H-M   'P 1'
#
loop_
_entity.id
_entity.type
_entity.pdbx_description
1 polymer ?
#
loop_
_entity_poly.entity_id
_entity_poly.type
_entity_poly.pdbx_seq_one_letter_code
_entity_poly.pdbx_strand_id
1 'polypeptide(L)'
;MFHIFLKTPLYKNSNFVPHLIEHLVLSDINSSSKYFQNKNRFGENYLYYTNFFLDTKSKTELNNFLEKICSPLDKNKISYEKKVLFDELSETKYIKKLINKLIKKYFDIKIKYSKIQKVSNKEVFDYHNKYYKKENFIILETDKVEKRFLDEEFVVKDFFDLKIENTKEKVFLFDFSVQNIFITNFLQELFEEYICYVDRYFSGKYYSNEVFLGEFEEIIFMSISEKDFGKIIEIPSDFIKNFIKYKLNNFKKIDFSENDGISMLRFGYTFSDNDKKKILNNLEKYFLEWKKFFIKS
;
A
#
# COMPACT_ATOMS: atom_id res chain seq x y z
N MET A 1 4.62 13.26 13.53
CA MET A 1 4.11 13.05 12.19
C MET A 1 2.66 12.65 12.29
N PHE A 2 1.80 13.25 11.47
CA PHE A 2 0.43 12.84 11.25
C PHE A 2 0.33 12.01 9.97
N HIS A 3 -0.52 11.01 9.97
CA HIS A 3 -0.87 10.21 8.80
C HIS A 3 -2.34 10.44 8.45
N ILE A 4 -2.58 10.93 7.24
CA ILE A 4 -3.88 11.45 6.81
C ILE A 4 -4.33 10.66 5.58
N PHE A 5 -5.31 9.78 5.78
CA PHE A 5 -5.84 8.92 4.74
C PHE A 5 -7.10 9.54 4.14
N LEU A 6 -7.21 9.47 2.81
CA LEU A 6 -8.37 9.90 2.06
C LEU A 6 -8.72 8.84 1.02
N LYS A 7 -10.00 8.45 0.95
CA LYS A 7 -10.49 7.57 -0.12
C LYS A 7 -10.54 8.35 -1.43
N THR A 8 -9.75 7.91 -2.41
CA THR A 8 -9.63 8.52 -3.74
C THR A 8 -9.82 7.44 -4.81
N PRO A 9 -11.08 7.06 -5.12
CA PRO A 9 -11.38 6.01 -6.09
C PRO A 9 -10.83 6.33 -7.49
N LEU A 10 -10.54 5.30 -8.29
CA LEU A 10 -10.08 5.48 -9.66
C LEU A 10 -11.01 6.39 -10.48
N TYR A 11 -10.43 7.33 -11.21
CA TYR A 11 -11.13 8.12 -12.22
C TYR A 11 -10.94 7.48 -13.60
N LYS A 12 -12.03 7.06 -14.25
CA LYS A 12 -11.99 6.38 -15.56
C LYS A 12 -10.95 5.24 -15.58
N ASN A 13 -11.01 4.38 -14.55
CA ASN A 13 -10.12 3.25 -14.33
C ASN A 13 -8.63 3.62 -14.23
N SER A 14 -8.31 4.80 -13.68
CA SER A 14 -6.93 5.26 -13.48
C SER A 14 -6.80 6.11 -12.23
N ASN A 15 -5.64 6.02 -11.60
CA ASN A 15 -5.26 6.85 -10.47
C ASN A 15 -4.61 8.18 -10.90
N PHE A 16 -4.59 8.52 -12.21
CA PHE A 16 -3.94 9.74 -12.69
C PHE A 16 -4.53 11.03 -12.11
N VAL A 17 -5.87 11.15 -12.02
CA VAL A 17 -6.52 12.34 -11.45
C VAL A 17 -6.23 12.50 -9.96
N PRO A 18 -6.43 11.49 -9.09
CA PRO A 18 -6.09 11.65 -7.68
C PRO A 18 -4.59 11.88 -7.43
N HIS A 19 -3.70 11.26 -8.21
CA HIS A 19 -2.26 11.52 -8.16
C HIS A 19 -1.92 12.97 -8.56
N LEU A 20 -2.54 13.49 -9.64
CA LEU A 20 -2.37 14.89 -10.02
C LEU A 20 -2.87 15.86 -8.94
N ILE A 21 -3.98 15.54 -8.26
CA ILE A 21 -4.50 16.39 -7.18
C ILE A 21 -3.57 16.35 -5.97
N GLU A 22 -3.01 15.20 -5.62
CA GLU A 22 -1.99 15.07 -4.57
C GLU A 22 -0.81 16.03 -4.80
N HIS A 23 -0.27 16.05 -6.03
CA HIS A 23 0.73 17.06 -6.41
C HIS A 23 0.22 18.50 -6.27
N LEU A 24 -0.98 18.79 -6.77
CA LEU A 24 -1.54 20.15 -6.77
C LEU A 24 -1.74 20.72 -5.36
N VAL A 25 -2.14 19.90 -4.39
CA VAL A 25 -2.34 20.33 -3.01
C VAL A 25 -1.01 20.46 -2.24
N LEU A 26 0.01 19.71 -2.63
CA LEU A 26 1.35 19.76 -2.03
C LEU A 26 2.22 20.88 -2.61
N SER A 27 2.03 21.21 -3.89
CA SER A 27 2.86 22.19 -4.60
C SER A 27 2.53 23.63 -4.23
N ASP A 28 3.54 24.34 -3.73
CA ASP A 28 3.54 25.80 -3.66
C ASP A 28 4.56 26.34 -4.67
N ILE A 29 4.05 26.76 -5.82
CA ILE A 29 4.85 27.25 -6.93
C ILE A 29 5.63 28.53 -6.51
N ASN A 30 6.90 28.60 -6.95
CA ASN A 30 7.73 29.82 -7.05
C ASN A 30 8.21 30.51 -5.75
N SER A 31 8.51 29.76 -4.68
CA SER A 31 9.24 30.33 -3.55
C SER A 31 10.18 29.32 -2.90
N SER A 32 11.46 29.70 -2.77
CA SER A 32 12.47 28.89 -2.08
C SER A 32 12.14 28.70 -0.60
N SER A 33 11.58 29.72 0.07
CA SER A 33 11.14 29.59 1.46
C SER A 33 9.99 28.61 1.59
N LYS A 34 9.00 28.66 0.68
CA LYS A 34 7.91 27.68 0.63
C LYS A 34 8.41 26.27 0.31
N TYR A 35 9.41 26.13 -0.56
CA TYR A 35 10.00 24.82 -0.88
C TYR A 35 10.54 24.12 0.38
N PHE A 36 11.29 24.82 1.23
CA PHE A 36 11.80 24.24 2.48
C PHE A 36 10.71 24.01 3.51
N GLN A 37 9.69 24.87 3.56
CA GLN A 37 8.51 24.64 4.40
C GLN A 37 7.75 23.37 3.98
N ASN A 38 7.78 23.01 2.70
CA ASN A 38 7.07 21.84 2.19
C ASN A 38 7.82 20.52 2.42
N LYS A 39 9.08 20.55 2.87
CA LYS A 39 9.83 19.32 3.16
C LYS A 39 9.24 18.50 4.30
N ASN A 40 8.42 19.11 5.16
CA ASN A 40 7.73 18.42 6.24
C ASN A 40 6.45 17.73 5.80
N ARG A 41 6.10 17.76 4.51
CA ARG A 41 4.89 17.12 3.99
C ARG A 41 5.15 16.40 2.69
N PHE A 42 4.53 15.24 2.55
CA PHE A 42 4.57 14.47 1.31
C PHE A 42 3.27 13.68 1.17
N GLY A 43 3.03 13.17 -0.03
CA GLY A 43 1.85 12.39 -0.36
C GLY A 43 2.23 11.16 -1.16
N GLU A 44 1.41 10.13 -1.02
CA GLU A 44 1.52 8.90 -1.79
C GLU A 44 0.14 8.53 -2.30
N ASN A 45 0.05 8.25 -3.59
CA ASN A 45 -1.19 7.84 -4.23
C ASN A 45 -1.19 6.35 -4.60
N TYR A 46 -2.26 5.68 -4.17
CA TYR A 46 -2.51 4.27 -4.38
C TYR A 46 -3.74 4.04 -5.27
N LEU A 47 -4.16 2.79 -5.43
CA LEU A 47 -5.25 2.41 -6.34
C LEU A 47 -6.60 3.04 -5.97
N TYR A 48 -6.91 3.24 -4.69
CA TYR A 48 -8.21 3.73 -4.24
C TYR A 48 -8.13 4.71 -3.07
N TYR A 49 -6.92 5.11 -2.67
CA TYR A 49 -6.68 6.07 -1.59
C TYR A 49 -5.42 6.89 -1.84
N THR A 50 -5.35 8.01 -1.13
CA THR A 50 -4.17 8.87 -1.04
C THR A 50 -3.84 9.00 0.44
N ASN A 51 -2.55 8.85 0.76
CA ASN A 51 -2.02 9.10 2.10
C ASN A 51 -1.19 10.37 2.07
N PHE A 52 -1.46 11.29 3.00
CA PHE A 52 -0.62 12.47 3.22
C PHE A 52 0.07 12.36 4.57
N PHE A 53 1.33 12.76 4.57
CA PHE A 53 2.17 12.77 5.75
C PHE A 53 2.48 14.21 6.11
N LEU A 54 2.38 14.54 7.39
CA LEU A 54 2.73 15.86 7.91
C LEU A 54 3.63 15.70 9.13
N ASP A 55 4.92 16.00 8.98
CA ASP A 55 5.92 15.94 10.03
C ASP A 55 5.81 17.11 11.00
N THR A 56 4.77 17.02 11.84
CA THR A 56 4.55 17.91 12.97
C THR A 56 3.79 17.16 14.08
N LYS A 57 3.65 17.80 15.24
CA LYS A 57 2.71 17.43 16.30
C LYS A 57 1.67 18.54 16.56
N SER A 58 1.75 19.65 15.83
CA SER A 58 0.87 20.81 16.02
C SER A 58 -0.50 20.57 15.38
N LYS A 59 -1.55 20.55 16.19
CA LYS A 59 -2.94 20.47 15.70
C LYS A 59 -3.32 21.68 14.83
N THR A 60 -2.75 22.85 15.11
CA THR A 60 -2.98 24.05 14.29
C THR A 60 -2.40 23.88 12.89
N GLU A 61 -1.18 23.34 12.78
CA GLU A 61 -0.57 23.06 11.48
C GLU A 61 -1.33 21.97 10.71
N LEU A 62 -1.78 20.93 11.40
CA LEU A 62 -2.65 19.90 10.83
C LEU A 62 -3.93 20.51 10.25
N ASN A 63 -4.65 21.32 11.03
CA ASN A 63 -5.89 21.96 10.57
C ASN A 63 -5.65 22.88 9.36
N ASN A 64 -4.58 23.68 9.39
CA ASN A 64 -4.19 24.53 8.26
C ASN A 64 -3.86 23.69 7.01
N PHE A 65 -3.23 22.53 7.19
CA PHE A 65 -2.91 21.64 6.08
C PHE A 65 -4.16 20.98 5.49
N LEU A 66 -5.09 20.51 6.33
CA LEU A 66 -6.37 19.97 5.88
C LEU A 66 -7.21 21.02 5.13
N GLU A 67 -7.21 22.27 5.62
CA GLU A 67 -7.83 23.40 4.94
C GLU A 67 -7.20 23.66 3.57
N LYS A 68 -5.87 23.62 3.50
CA LYS A 68 -5.15 23.76 2.24
C LYS A 68 -5.56 22.66 1.25
N ILE A 69 -5.61 21.41 1.68
CA ILE A 69 -5.98 20.27 0.82
C ILE A 69 -7.41 20.44 0.28
N CYS A 70 -8.34 20.97 1.09
CA CYS A 70 -9.73 21.20 0.69
C CYS A 70 -9.92 22.49 -0.13
N SER A 71 -8.92 23.37 -0.18
CA SER A 71 -9.07 24.67 -0.85
C SER A 71 -9.21 24.51 -2.37
N PRO A 72 -9.92 25.43 -3.04
CA PRO A 72 -10.03 25.39 -4.49
C PRO A 72 -8.66 25.31 -5.18
N LEU A 73 -8.53 24.36 -6.09
CA LEU A 73 -7.29 24.13 -6.81
C LEU A 73 -6.95 25.32 -7.73
N ASP A 74 -5.67 25.70 -7.76
CA ASP A 74 -5.18 26.75 -8.65
C ASP A 74 -5.01 26.20 -10.07
N LYS A 75 -5.86 26.71 -10.99
CA LYS A 75 -5.86 26.34 -12.41
C LYS A 75 -4.50 26.51 -13.07
N ASN A 76 -3.71 27.51 -12.65
CA ASN A 76 -2.41 27.82 -13.25
C ASN A 76 -1.36 26.76 -12.89
N LYS A 77 -1.53 26.05 -11.76
CA LYS A 77 -0.63 24.96 -11.35
C LYS A 77 -0.85 23.67 -12.14
N ILE A 78 -2.07 23.44 -12.64
CA ILE A 78 -2.45 22.18 -13.31
C ILE A 78 -1.54 21.85 -14.48
N SER A 79 -1.24 22.82 -15.35
CA SER A 79 -0.38 22.58 -16.52
C SER A 79 1.06 22.25 -16.12
N TYR A 80 1.57 22.90 -15.07
CA TYR A 80 2.91 22.64 -14.55
C TYR A 80 3.01 21.25 -13.92
N GLU A 81 2.11 20.91 -12.99
CA GLU A 81 2.13 19.60 -12.32
C GLU A 81 1.86 18.44 -13.29
N LYS A 82 1.04 18.64 -14.33
CA LYS A 82 0.90 17.64 -15.41
C LYS A 82 2.23 17.34 -16.11
N LYS A 83 3.11 18.33 -16.26
CA LYS A 83 4.44 18.12 -16.85
C LYS A 83 5.34 17.34 -15.88
N VAL A 84 5.39 17.74 -14.61
CA VAL A 84 6.14 17.03 -13.56
C VAL A 84 5.71 15.57 -13.48
N LEU A 85 4.40 15.33 -13.43
CA LEU A 85 3.84 13.99 -13.35
C LEU A 85 4.06 13.19 -14.64
N PHE A 86 4.12 13.84 -15.80
CA PHE A 86 4.49 13.17 -17.05
C PHE A 86 5.91 12.62 -16.98
N ASP A 87 6.85 13.42 -16.45
CA ASP A 87 8.24 13.00 -16.29
C ASP A 87 8.36 11.84 -15.29
N GLU A 88 7.66 11.90 -14.15
CA GLU A 88 7.63 10.84 -13.15
C GLU A 88 7.02 9.52 -13.67
N LEU A 89 5.93 9.62 -14.44
CA LEU A 89 5.21 8.47 -14.95
C LEU A 89 5.79 7.91 -16.25
N SER A 90 6.77 8.59 -16.86
CA SER A 90 7.41 8.16 -18.12
C SER A 90 8.11 6.80 -17.97
N GLU A 91 8.62 6.48 -16.78
CA GLU A 91 9.21 5.18 -16.50
C GLU A 91 8.15 4.13 -16.16
N THR A 92 8.10 3.08 -16.99
CA THR A 92 7.23 1.94 -16.74
C THR A 92 7.90 0.93 -15.81
N LYS A 93 7.74 1.14 -14.50
CA LYS A 93 8.17 0.19 -13.46
C LYS A 93 7.44 -1.15 -13.61
N TYR A 94 8.15 -2.26 -13.36
CA TYR A 94 7.62 -3.63 -13.40
C TYR A 94 6.32 -3.79 -12.61
N ILE A 95 6.29 -3.25 -11.39
CA ILE A 95 5.12 -3.29 -10.49
C ILE A 95 3.87 -2.68 -11.16
N LYS A 96 4.00 -1.59 -11.93
CA LYS A 96 2.87 -0.99 -12.65
C LYS A 96 2.28 -1.96 -13.69
N LYS A 97 3.12 -2.78 -14.35
CA LYS A 97 2.68 -3.80 -15.30
C LYS A 97 2.00 -4.97 -14.58
N LEU A 98 2.55 -5.40 -13.45
CA LEU A 98 1.97 -6.42 -12.57
C LEU A 98 0.56 -6.06 -12.14
N ILE A 99 0.38 -4.89 -11.51
CA ILE A 99 -0.93 -4.43 -11.03
C ILE A 99 -1.97 -4.40 -12.18
N ASN A 100 -1.61 -3.80 -13.32
CA ASN A 100 -2.53 -3.71 -14.47
C ASN A 100 -2.93 -5.11 -15.00
N LYS A 101 -2.00 -6.06 -15.07
CA LYS A 101 -2.26 -7.42 -15.55
C LYS A 101 -3.06 -8.24 -14.54
N LEU A 102 -2.74 -8.14 -13.26
CA LEU A 102 -3.45 -8.80 -12.17
C LEU A 102 -4.91 -8.38 -12.14
N ILE A 103 -5.16 -7.06 -12.11
CA ILE A 103 -6.53 -6.53 -12.07
C ILE A 103 -7.31 -6.90 -13.31
N LYS A 104 -6.67 -6.90 -14.50
CA LYS A 104 -7.33 -7.37 -15.73
C LYS A 104 -7.66 -8.86 -15.68
N LYS A 105 -6.79 -9.69 -15.11
CA LYS A 105 -7.03 -11.13 -15.02
C LYS A 105 -8.16 -11.47 -14.05
N TYR A 106 -8.15 -10.86 -12.87
CA TYR A 106 -9.09 -11.21 -11.80
C TYR A 106 -10.45 -10.53 -11.95
N PHE A 107 -10.48 -9.22 -12.21
CA PHE A 107 -11.72 -8.45 -12.28
C PHE A 107 -12.28 -8.30 -13.70
N ASP A 108 -11.55 -8.76 -14.72
CA ASP A 108 -11.81 -8.47 -16.14
C ASP A 108 -11.80 -6.95 -16.49
N ILE A 109 -11.33 -6.10 -15.58
CA ILE A 109 -11.30 -4.64 -15.76
C ILE A 109 -9.95 -4.20 -16.32
N LYS A 110 -9.98 -3.39 -17.39
CA LYS A 110 -8.77 -2.69 -17.87
C LYS A 110 -8.57 -1.41 -17.08
N ILE A 111 -7.56 -1.40 -16.22
CA ILE A 111 -7.08 -0.20 -15.54
C ILE A 111 -5.83 0.39 -16.23
N LYS A 112 -5.57 1.66 -15.92
CA LYS A 112 -4.41 2.43 -16.36
C LYS A 112 -3.70 2.97 -15.12
N TYR A 113 -3.10 2.07 -14.34
CA TYR A 113 -2.35 2.42 -13.14
C TYR A 113 -1.07 3.18 -13.49
N SER A 114 -0.89 4.34 -12.87
CA SER A 114 0.26 5.23 -13.00
C SER A 114 0.61 5.50 -14.47
N LYS A 115 -0.41 5.79 -15.28
CA LYS A 115 -0.29 6.15 -16.70
C LYS A 115 -0.92 7.51 -16.94
N ILE A 116 -0.26 8.30 -17.80
CA ILE A 116 -0.75 9.62 -18.21
C ILE A 116 -2.13 9.51 -18.87
N GLN A 117 -3.03 10.41 -18.49
CA GLN A 117 -4.33 10.56 -19.12
C GLN A 117 -4.57 11.99 -19.61
N LYS A 118 -5.30 12.12 -20.72
CA LYS A 118 -5.87 13.39 -21.14
C LYS A 118 -7.11 13.67 -20.30
N VAL A 119 -7.00 14.63 -19.38
CA VAL A 119 -8.09 15.09 -18.50
C VAL A 119 -8.19 16.61 -18.57
N SER A 120 -9.41 17.12 -18.65
CA SER A 120 -9.71 18.56 -18.61
C SER A 120 -9.61 19.10 -17.18
N ASN A 121 -9.43 20.42 -17.05
CA ASN A 121 -9.38 21.04 -15.72
C ASN A 121 -10.70 20.89 -14.98
N LYS A 122 -11.84 20.91 -15.70
CA LYS A 122 -13.16 20.66 -15.12
C LYS A 122 -13.22 19.30 -14.44
N GLU A 123 -12.75 18.24 -15.10
CA GLU A 123 -12.74 16.89 -14.52
C GLU A 123 -11.87 16.80 -13.25
N VAL A 124 -10.74 17.52 -13.23
CA VAL A 124 -9.88 17.59 -12.03
C VAL A 124 -10.59 18.29 -10.88
N PHE A 125 -11.23 19.44 -11.14
CA PHE A 125 -11.99 20.17 -10.13
C PHE A 125 -13.20 19.39 -9.63
N ASP A 126 -13.97 18.76 -10.52
CA ASP A 126 -15.15 17.97 -10.18
C ASP A 126 -14.76 16.78 -9.28
N TYR A 127 -13.62 16.14 -9.57
CA TYR A 127 -13.08 15.08 -8.71
C TYR A 127 -12.64 15.61 -7.35
N HIS A 128 -11.87 16.71 -7.32
CA HIS A 128 -11.41 17.33 -6.07
C HIS A 128 -12.58 17.70 -5.15
N ASN A 129 -13.56 18.44 -5.68
CA ASN A 129 -14.77 18.85 -4.96
C ASN A 129 -15.59 17.67 -4.42
N LYS A 130 -15.54 16.52 -5.10
CA LYS A 130 -16.28 15.33 -4.69
C LYS A 130 -15.62 14.63 -3.49
N TYR A 131 -14.30 14.46 -3.52
CA TYR A 131 -13.59 13.58 -2.57
C TYR A 131 -12.79 14.31 -1.50
N TYR A 132 -12.23 15.49 -1.77
CA TYR A 132 -11.34 16.22 -0.87
C TYR A 132 -12.13 17.14 0.06
N LYS A 133 -12.87 16.53 0.97
CA LYS A 133 -13.68 17.22 1.98
C LYS A 133 -13.22 16.86 3.39
N LYS A 134 -13.35 17.81 4.32
CA LYS A 134 -12.86 17.65 5.69
C LYS A 134 -13.40 16.38 6.37
N GLU A 135 -14.67 16.06 6.13
CA GLU A 135 -15.34 14.89 6.69
C GLU A 135 -14.87 13.54 6.13
N ASN A 136 -14.10 13.53 5.04
CA ASN A 136 -13.63 12.30 4.40
C ASN A 136 -12.21 11.89 4.84
N PHE A 137 -11.51 12.73 5.62
CA PHE A 137 -10.17 12.40 6.10
C PHE A 137 -10.24 11.51 7.33
N ILE A 138 -9.28 10.59 7.40
CA ILE A 138 -8.97 9.81 8.59
C ILE A 138 -7.57 10.19 9.03
N ILE A 139 -7.45 10.69 10.26
CA ILE A 139 -6.18 11.07 10.87
C ILE A 139 -5.83 10.00 11.89
N LEU A 140 -4.84 9.15 11.62
CA LEU A 140 -4.57 7.98 12.47
C LEU A 140 -4.26 8.35 13.92
N GLU A 141 -3.58 9.46 14.16
CA GLU A 141 -3.19 9.89 15.49
C GLU A 141 -4.38 10.31 16.37
N THR A 142 -5.55 10.57 15.79
CA THR A 142 -6.75 11.01 16.54
C THR A 142 -7.96 10.12 16.34
N ASP A 143 -8.09 9.48 15.19
CA ASP A 143 -9.33 8.83 14.77
C ASP A 143 -9.24 7.30 14.87
N LYS A 144 -8.07 6.75 15.20
CA LYS A 144 -7.84 5.30 15.26
C LYS A 144 -8.77 4.64 16.28
N VAL A 145 -9.61 3.74 15.77
CA VAL A 145 -10.50 2.89 16.56
C VAL A 145 -9.93 1.48 16.57
N GLU A 146 -9.59 0.97 17.75
CA GLU A 146 -9.08 -0.39 17.91
C GLU A 146 -10.20 -1.37 18.28
N LYS A 147 -10.26 -2.50 17.58
CA LYS A 147 -11.10 -3.64 17.93
C LYS A 147 -10.28 -4.86 18.25
N ARG A 148 -10.90 -5.78 18.98
CA ARG A 148 -10.31 -7.07 19.29
C ARG A 148 -10.28 -7.95 18.05
N PHE A 149 -9.18 -8.66 17.91
CA PHE A 149 -9.05 -9.76 16.96
C PHE A 149 -9.89 -10.95 17.43
N LEU A 150 -10.72 -11.46 16.53
CA LEU A 150 -11.36 -12.77 16.63
C LEU A 150 -10.55 -13.67 15.70
N ASP A 151 -9.99 -14.76 16.22
CA ASP A 151 -9.17 -15.70 15.44
C ASP A 151 -10.09 -16.43 14.43
N GLU A 152 -10.26 -15.83 13.25
CA GLU A 152 -10.97 -16.42 12.13
C GLU A 152 -10.00 -17.27 11.29
N GLU A 153 -10.55 -18.21 10.54
CA GLU A 153 -9.75 -19.09 9.69
C GLU A 153 -9.07 -18.28 8.57
N PHE A 154 -7.74 -18.40 8.49
CA PHE A 154 -6.97 -17.79 7.41
C PHE A 154 -7.01 -18.69 6.18
N VAL A 155 -7.62 -18.21 5.11
CA VAL A 155 -7.83 -18.98 3.88
C VAL A 155 -7.33 -18.18 2.67
N VAL A 156 -6.57 -18.85 1.81
CA VAL A 156 -6.25 -18.33 0.47
C VAL A 156 -7.51 -18.45 -0.38
N LYS A 157 -7.99 -17.32 -0.91
CA LYS A 157 -9.22 -17.26 -1.70
C LYS A 157 -9.04 -17.94 -3.06
N ASP A 158 -7.94 -17.62 -3.73
CA ASP A 158 -7.61 -18.13 -5.07
C ASP A 158 -6.12 -17.94 -5.33
N PHE A 159 -5.59 -18.64 -6.33
CA PHE A 159 -4.22 -18.41 -6.81
C PHE A 159 -4.12 -18.67 -8.31
N PHE A 160 -3.18 -17.96 -8.96
CA PHE A 160 -2.90 -18.20 -10.37
C PHE A 160 -1.49 -17.74 -10.77
N ASP A 161 -0.99 -18.32 -11.85
CA ASP A 161 0.22 -17.82 -12.49
C ASP A 161 -0.08 -16.62 -13.39
N LEU A 162 0.85 -15.65 -13.42
CA LEU A 162 0.78 -14.46 -14.26
C LEU A 162 2.11 -14.24 -14.95
N LYS A 163 2.12 -14.26 -16.29
CA LYS A 163 3.32 -13.94 -17.07
C LYS A 163 3.45 -12.43 -17.27
N ILE A 164 4.57 -11.85 -16.88
CA ILE A 164 4.90 -10.44 -17.07
C ILE A 164 6.22 -10.35 -17.82
N GLU A 165 6.17 -9.90 -19.07
CA GLU A 165 7.37 -9.89 -19.92
C GLU A 165 8.03 -11.28 -19.96
N ASN A 166 9.25 -11.40 -19.44
CA ASN A 166 10.04 -12.63 -19.39
C ASN A 166 9.96 -13.34 -18.02
N THR A 167 9.26 -12.79 -17.04
CA THR A 167 9.07 -13.38 -15.72
C THR A 167 7.69 -14.01 -15.58
N LYS A 168 7.59 -14.96 -14.66
CA LYS A 168 6.34 -15.56 -14.21
C LYS A 168 6.20 -15.28 -12.73
N GLU A 169 5.01 -14.86 -12.36
CA GLU A 169 4.62 -14.54 -11.00
C GLU A 169 3.56 -15.54 -10.55
N LYS A 170 3.66 -16.00 -9.29
CA LYS A 170 2.57 -16.67 -8.59
C LYS A 170 1.81 -15.63 -7.78
N VAL A 171 0.53 -15.47 -8.09
CA VAL A 171 -0.34 -14.50 -7.44
C VAL A 171 -1.30 -15.24 -6.51
N PHE A 172 -1.30 -14.84 -5.25
CA PHE A 172 -2.20 -15.34 -4.20
C PHE A 172 -3.20 -14.27 -3.85
N LEU A 173 -4.47 -14.64 -3.76
CA LEU A 173 -5.55 -13.75 -3.41
C LEU A 173 -6.11 -14.10 -2.03
N PHE A 174 -6.43 -13.07 -1.27
CA PHE A 174 -7.03 -13.16 0.06
C PHE A 174 -8.23 -12.22 0.10
N ASP A 175 -9.23 -12.57 0.91
CA ASP A 175 -10.33 -11.65 1.17
C ASP A 175 -9.82 -10.37 1.84
N PHE A 176 -10.37 -9.23 1.45
CA PHE A 176 -10.03 -7.98 2.09
C PHE A 176 -10.70 -7.90 3.47
N SER A 177 -9.94 -8.22 4.51
CA SER A 177 -10.32 -8.13 5.91
C SER A 177 -9.19 -7.52 6.74
N VAL A 178 -9.51 -6.92 7.89
CA VAL A 178 -8.50 -6.35 8.81
C VAL A 178 -7.48 -7.42 9.21
N GLN A 179 -7.93 -8.65 9.45
CA GLN A 179 -7.05 -9.79 9.72
C GLN A 179 -6.07 -10.06 8.59
N ASN A 180 -6.56 -10.16 7.36
CA ASN A 180 -5.71 -10.51 6.23
C ASN A 180 -4.70 -9.42 5.94
N ILE A 181 -5.01 -8.13 6.14
CA ILE A 181 -4.03 -7.03 5.98
C ILE A 181 -2.78 -7.32 6.83
N PHE A 182 -2.96 -7.64 8.12
CA PHE A 182 -1.82 -7.87 9.02
C PHE A 182 -1.15 -9.23 8.79
N ILE A 183 -1.92 -10.30 8.53
CA ILE A 183 -1.34 -11.61 8.25
C ILE A 183 -0.47 -11.55 6.99
N THR A 184 -0.99 -11.01 5.89
CA THR A 184 -0.25 -10.96 4.63
C THR A 184 0.96 -10.04 4.71
N ASN A 185 0.89 -8.96 5.50
CA ASN A 185 2.05 -8.11 5.77
C ASN A 185 3.17 -8.87 6.49
N PHE A 186 2.85 -9.61 7.57
CA PHE A 186 3.86 -10.42 8.26
C PHE A 186 4.38 -11.58 7.41
N LEU A 187 3.54 -12.20 6.57
CA LEU A 187 3.98 -13.22 5.61
C LEU A 187 4.92 -12.65 4.55
N GLN A 188 4.60 -11.48 3.99
CA GLN A 188 5.49 -10.78 3.06
C GLN A 188 6.85 -10.52 3.69
N GLU A 189 6.88 -9.92 4.89
CA GLU A 189 8.13 -9.65 5.60
C GLU A 189 8.94 -10.93 5.87
N LEU A 190 8.28 -12.02 6.29
CA LEU A 190 8.93 -13.32 6.48
C LEU A 190 9.54 -13.84 5.17
N PHE A 191 8.82 -13.73 4.06
CA PHE A 191 9.28 -14.20 2.75
C PHE A 191 10.47 -13.38 2.25
N GLU A 192 10.40 -12.06 2.34
CA GLU A 192 11.49 -11.16 1.94
C GLU A 192 12.76 -11.39 2.78
N GLU A 193 12.63 -11.50 4.10
CA GLU A 193 13.75 -11.79 5.00
C GLU A 193 14.38 -13.15 4.70
N TYR A 194 13.57 -14.18 4.41
CA TYR A 194 14.10 -15.49 4.05
C TYR A 194 14.79 -15.50 2.69
N ILE A 195 14.21 -14.85 1.68
CA ILE A 195 14.87 -14.70 0.38
C ILE A 195 16.21 -13.99 0.55
N CYS A 196 16.25 -12.88 1.30
CA CYS A 196 17.47 -12.16 1.60
C CYS A 196 18.50 -13.04 2.32
N TYR A 197 18.07 -13.82 3.32
CA TYR A 197 18.93 -14.77 4.02
C TYR A 197 19.52 -15.81 3.07
N VAL A 198 18.70 -16.45 2.24
CA VAL A 198 19.14 -17.47 1.29
C VAL A 198 20.10 -16.88 0.26
N ASP A 199 19.74 -15.74 -0.34
CA ASP A 199 20.53 -15.11 -1.38
C ASP A 199 21.88 -14.61 -0.86
N ARG A 200 21.89 -14.02 0.34
CA ARG A 200 23.12 -13.52 0.98
C ARG A 200 24.06 -14.64 1.35
N TYR A 201 23.56 -15.66 2.05
CA TYR A 201 24.41 -16.64 2.71
C TYR A 201 24.68 -17.90 1.88
N PHE A 202 23.84 -18.21 0.88
CA PHE A 202 24.01 -19.39 0.03
C PHE A 202 24.32 -19.04 -1.43
N SER A 203 23.93 -17.85 -1.90
CA SER A 203 24.16 -17.43 -3.30
C SER A 203 25.15 -16.27 -3.46
N GLY A 204 25.62 -15.65 -2.36
CA GLY A 204 26.51 -14.48 -2.40
C GLY A 204 25.88 -13.23 -3.04
N LYS A 205 24.56 -13.18 -3.18
CA LYS A 205 23.82 -12.06 -3.78
C LYS A 205 23.42 -11.08 -2.69
N TYR A 206 23.45 -9.78 -3.01
CA TYR A 206 23.17 -8.74 -2.01
C TYR A 206 21.66 -8.49 -1.81
N TYR A 207 20.87 -8.55 -2.88
CA TYR A 207 19.44 -8.22 -2.81
C TYR A 207 18.63 -8.85 -3.94
N SER A 208 17.45 -9.38 -3.61
CA SER A 208 16.44 -9.88 -4.57
C SER A 208 15.04 -9.81 -3.96
N ASN A 209 14.52 -8.60 -3.72
CA ASN A 209 13.12 -8.51 -3.27
C ASN A 209 12.17 -8.57 -4.47
N GLU A 210 11.38 -9.64 -4.54
CA GLU A 210 10.35 -9.86 -5.56
C GLU A 210 8.99 -10.27 -4.98
N VAL A 211 8.78 -10.11 -3.67
CA VAL A 211 7.44 -10.24 -3.08
C VAL A 211 6.75 -8.88 -3.18
N PHE A 212 5.57 -8.85 -3.79
CA PHE A 212 4.76 -7.64 -3.90
C PHE A 212 3.40 -7.87 -3.27
N LEU A 213 3.08 -7.10 -2.24
CA LEU A 213 1.76 -7.06 -1.62
C LEU A 213 1.01 -5.80 -2.05
N GLY A 214 -0.29 -5.93 -2.27
CA GLY A 214 -1.17 -4.79 -2.44
C GLY A 214 -2.63 -5.22 -2.37
N GLU A 215 -3.52 -4.25 -2.51
CA GLU A 215 -4.94 -4.47 -2.32
C GLU A 215 -5.78 -3.62 -3.26
N PHE A 216 -6.94 -4.16 -3.65
CA PHE A 216 -7.87 -3.49 -4.54
C PHE A 216 -9.30 -4.02 -4.37
N GLU A 217 -10.25 -3.11 -4.22
CA GLU A 217 -11.68 -3.40 -4.03
C GLU A 217 -11.98 -4.35 -2.86
N GLU A 218 -12.04 -5.65 -3.11
CA GLU A 218 -12.44 -6.70 -2.18
C GLU A 218 -11.37 -7.78 -1.99
N ILE A 219 -10.17 -7.57 -2.55
CA ILE A 219 -9.04 -8.49 -2.39
C ILE A 219 -7.80 -7.81 -1.85
N ILE A 220 -7.03 -8.58 -1.10
CA ILE A 220 -5.59 -8.40 -0.94
C ILE A 220 -4.91 -9.41 -1.88
N PHE A 221 -3.84 -9.01 -2.55
CA PHE A 221 -3.08 -9.87 -3.43
C PHE A 221 -1.60 -9.83 -3.07
N MET A 222 -0.95 -11.00 -3.13
CA MET A 222 0.49 -11.16 -2.97
C MET A 222 1.06 -11.81 -4.22
N SER A 223 2.01 -11.16 -4.87
CA SER A 223 2.75 -11.68 -6.02
C SER A 223 4.12 -12.13 -5.57
N ILE A 224 4.53 -13.31 -6.00
CA ILE A 224 5.83 -13.89 -5.72
C ILE A 224 6.40 -14.40 -7.04
N SER A 225 7.58 -13.94 -7.40
CA SER A 225 8.29 -14.44 -8.57
C SER A 225 8.51 -15.95 -8.49
N GLU A 226 8.25 -16.66 -9.59
CA GLU A 226 8.37 -18.12 -9.67
C GLU A 226 9.78 -18.61 -9.25
N LYS A 227 10.81 -17.79 -9.47
CA LYS A 227 12.20 -18.12 -9.12
C LYS A 227 12.45 -18.13 -7.60
N ASP A 228 11.71 -17.33 -6.84
CA ASP A 228 11.86 -17.20 -5.39
C ASP A 228 10.84 -18.05 -4.64
N PHE A 229 9.74 -18.41 -5.30
CA PHE A 229 8.69 -19.24 -4.75
C PHE A 229 9.22 -20.58 -4.19
N GLY A 230 10.15 -21.23 -4.91
CA GLY A 230 10.78 -22.48 -4.46
C GLY A 230 11.52 -22.33 -3.13
N LYS A 231 12.15 -21.18 -2.87
CA LYS A 231 12.81 -20.90 -1.59
C LYS A 231 11.77 -20.74 -0.48
N ILE A 232 10.71 -19.98 -0.76
CA ILE A 232 9.68 -19.65 0.24
C ILE A 232 8.94 -20.89 0.75
N ILE A 233 8.62 -21.85 -0.12
CA ILE A 233 7.95 -23.08 0.32
C ILE A 233 8.82 -23.95 1.24
N GLU A 234 10.14 -23.74 1.26
CA GLU A 234 11.12 -24.48 2.05
C GLU A 234 11.52 -23.76 3.36
N ILE A 235 10.88 -22.64 3.71
CA ILE A 235 11.19 -21.92 4.95
C ILE A 235 11.08 -22.89 6.15
N PRO A 236 12.18 -23.09 6.90
CA PRO A 236 12.18 -24.02 8.01
C PRO A 236 11.56 -23.39 9.27
N SER A 237 10.96 -24.23 10.11
CA SER A 237 10.22 -23.82 11.32
C SER A 237 11.07 -22.97 12.29
N ASP A 238 12.37 -23.28 12.42
CA ASP A 238 13.29 -22.54 13.26
C ASP A 238 13.56 -21.12 12.75
N PHE A 239 13.60 -20.91 11.43
CA PHE A 239 13.69 -19.56 10.84
C PHE A 239 12.45 -18.74 11.21
N ILE A 240 11.25 -19.30 11.05
CA ILE A 240 9.98 -18.63 11.41
C ILE A 240 9.97 -18.25 12.89
N LYS A 241 10.37 -19.18 13.78
CA LYS A 241 10.45 -18.92 15.23
C LYS A 241 11.42 -17.80 15.58
N ASN A 242 12.59 -17.77 14.92
CA ASN A 242 13.57 -16.71 15.12
C ASN A 242 13.07 -15.36 14.58
N PHE A 243 12.38 -15.35 13.44
CA PHE A 243 11.73 -14.15 12.89
C PHE A 243 10.67 -13.61 13.85
N ILE A 244 9.75 -14.45 14.34
CA ILE A 244 8.72 -14.08 15.32
C ILE A 244 9.38 -13.47 16.56
N LYS A 245 10.40 -14.15 17.13
CA LYS A 245 11.13 -13.66 18.30
C LYS A 245 11.77 -12.29 18.05
N TYR A 246 12.41 -12.09 16.90
CA TYR A 246 13.02 -10.82 16.52
C TYR A 246 11.98 -9.70 16.42
N LYS A 247 10.86 -9.94 15.72
CA LYS A 247 9.78 -8.96 15.53
C LYS A 247 9.10 -8.61 16.84
N LEU A 248 8.86 -9.58 17.73
CA LEU A 248 8.31 -9.32 19.07
C LEU A 248 9.24 -8.47 19.94
N ASN A 249 10.54 -8.75 19.91
CA ASN A 249 11.53 -7.97 20.65
C ASN A 249 11.63 -6.51 20.16
N ASN A 250 11.32 -6.28 18.88
CA ASN A 250 11.35 -4.97 18.25
C ASN A 250 9.95 -4.40 17.96
N PHE A 251 8.89 -4.97 18.55
CA PHE A 251 7.52 -4.71 18.12
C PHE A 251 7.14 -3.22 18.15
N LYS A 252 7.61 -2.48 19.16
CA LYS A 252 7.35 -1.03 19.30
C LYS A 252 8.00 -0.17 18.21
N LYS A 253 8.92 -0.73 17.43
CA LYS A 253 9.61 -0.05 16.33
C LYS A 253 8.99 -0.40 14.97
N ILE A 254 8.05 -1.33 14.92
CA ILE A 254 7.35 -1.68 13.69
C ILE A 254 6.36 -0.56 13.39
N ASP A 255 6.45 0.00 12.20
CA ASP A 255 5.49 0.99 11.71
C ASP A 255 4.30 0.27 11.07
N PHE A 256 3.13 0.40 11.67
CA PHE A 256 1.88 -0.15 11.17
C PHE A 256 0.98 0.92 10.53
N SER A 257 1.48 2.14 10.35
CA SER A 257 0.63 3.29 9.98
C SER A 257 -0.10 3.07 8.65
N GLU A 258 0.55 2.47 7.64
CA GLU A 258 -0.13 2.16 6.38
C GLU A 258 -1.22 1.08 6.55
N ASN A 259 -0.92 -0.05 7.21
CA ASN A 259 -1.90 -1.11 7.45
C ASN A 259 -3.09 -0.63 8.33
N ASP A 260 -2.79 0.16 9.36
CA ASP A 260 -3.80 0.79 10.22
C ASP A 260 -4.67 1.75 9.41
N GLY A 261 -4.05 2.58 8.55
CA GLY A 261 -4.73 3.51 7.65
C GLY A 261 -5.68 2.82 6.68
N ILE A 262 -5.20 1.79 5.99
CA ILE A 262 -6.02 0.98 5.07
C ILE A 262 -7.20 0.34 5.83
N SER A 263 -6.94 -0.23 7.01
CA SER A 263 -7.96 -0.85 7.84
C SER A 263 -9.04 0.15 8.26
N MET A 264 -8.61 1.32 8.76
CA MET A 264 -9.50 2.41 9.16
C MET A 264 -10.31 2.93 7.97
N LEU A 265 -9.69 3.11 6.80
CA LEU A 265 -10.37 3.61 5.60
C LEU A 265 -11.47 2.67 5.10
N ARG A 266 -11.23 1.35 5.18
CA ARG A 266 -12.16 0.35 4.66
C ARG A 266 -13.21 -0.07 5.68
N PHE A 267 -12.83 -0.24 6.95
CA PHE A 267 -13.65 -0.87 7.97
C PHE A 267 -14.01 0.05 9.13
N GLY A 268 -13.39 1.22 9.23
CA GLY A 268 -13.57 2.15 10.35
C GLY A 268 -12.93 1.67 11.66
N TYR A 269 -12.10 0.63 11.61
CA TYR A 269 -11.33 0.15 12.75
C TYR A 269 -10.05 -0.57 12.30
N THR A 270 -9.13 -0.73 13.24
CA THR A 270 -7.94 -1.58 13.12
C THR A 270 -7.76 -2.45 14.37
N PHE A 271 -6.71 -3.25 14.44
CA PHE A 271 -6.38 -4.06 15.60
C PHE A 271 -5.43 -3.37 16.57
N SER A 272 -5.60 -3.70 17.86
CA SER A 272 -4.69 -3.31 18.92
C SER A 272 -3.31 -3.94 18.74
N ASP A 273 -2.29 -3.34 19.35
CA ASP A 273 -0.93 -3.92 19.36
C ASP A 273 -0.89 -5.33 19.95
N ASN A 274 -1.71 -5.60 20.98
CA ASN A 274 -1.78 -6.93 21.57
C ASN A 274 -2.32 -7.96 20.59
N ASP A 275 -3.29 -7.57 19.77
CA ASP A 275 -3.88 -8.46 18.78
C ASP A 275 -2.97 -8.65 17.56
N LYS A 276 -2.28 -7.61 17.10
CA LYS A 276 -1.21 -7.72 16.11
C LYS A 276 -0.08 -8.65 16.58
N LYS A 277 0.28 -8.63 17.87
CA LYS A 277 1.22 -9.61 18.46
C LYS A 277 0.67 -11.03 18.44
N LYS A 278 -0.62 -11.23 18.69
CA LYS A 278 -1.24 -12.57 18.59
C LYS A 278 -1.17 -13.09 17.15
N ILE A 279 -1.44 -12.24 16.17
CA ILE A 279 -1.28 -12.57 14.75
C ILE A 279 0.18 -12.99 14.48
N LEU A 280 1.16 -12.19 14.91
CA LEU A 280 2.58 -12.52 14.74
C LEU A 280 2.98 -13.83 15.43
N ASN A 281 2.49 -14.11 16.65
CA ASN A 281 2.73 -15.37 17.35
C ASN A 281 2.17 -16.59 16.59
N ASN A 282 1.09 -16.40 15.84
CA ASN A 282 0.45 -17.44 15.03
C ASN A 282 1.00 -17.52 13.60
N LEU A 283 2.07 -16.80 13.26
CA LEU A 283 2.58 -16.71 11.88
C LEU A 283 2.96 -18.08 11.28
N GLU A 284 3.49 -19.00 12.10
CA GLU A 284 3.78 -20.38 11.65
C GLU A 284 2.51 -21.13 11.22
N LYS A 285 1.39 -20.96 11.93
CA LYS A 285 0.09 -21.53 11.54
C LYS A 285 -0.34 -20.96 10.19
N TYR A 286 -0.29 -19.63 10.02
CA TYR A 286 -0.72 -18.98 8.77
C TYR A 286 0.17 -19.36 7.58
N PHE A 287 1.48 -19.48 7.79
CA PHE A 287 2.41 -19.97 6.78
C PHE A 287 2.07 -21.40 6.33
N LEU A 288 1.77 -22.30 7.28
CA LEU A 288 1.39 -23.66 6.96
C LEU A 288 0.05 -23.74 6.22
N GLU A 289 -0.95 -22.93 6.58
CA GLU A 289 -2.21 -22.86 5.83
C GLU A 289 -2.01 -22.33 4.41
N TRP A 290 -1.23 -21.26 4.25
CA TRP A 290 -0.84 -20.75 2.92
C TRP A 290 -0.12 -21.83 2.09
N LYS A 291 0.83 -22.55 2.70
CA LYS A 291 1.60 -23.62 2.04
C LYS A 291 0.72 -24.82 1.64
N LYS A 292 -0.24 -25.21 2.49
CA LYS A 292 -1.17 -26.33 2.20
C LYS A 292 -1.98 -26.09 0.92
N PHE A 293 -2.35 -24.83 0.66
CA PHE A 293 -3.13 -24.47 -0.52
C PHE A 293 -2.41 -24.81 -1.82
N PHE A 294 -1.07 -24.76 -1.82
CA PHE A 294 -0.24 -25.12 -2.97
C PHE A 294 0.05 -26.62 -3.09
N ILE A 295 0.22 -27.34 -1.99
CA ILE A 295 0.53 -28.78 -2.04
C ILE A 295 -0.67 -29.61 -2.54
N LYS A 296 -1.89 -29.08 -2.39
CA LYS A 296 -3.14 -29.77 -2.76
C LYS A 296 -3.63 -29.48 -4.19
N SER A 297 -3.01 -28.53 -4.89
CA SER A 297 -3.38 -28.06 -6.23
C SER A 297 -2.40 -28.55 -7.29
#